data_AF-A0A7Y2KUQ8-F1
#
_entry.id   AF-A0A7Y2KUQ8-F1
#
_cell.length_a   1.000
_cell.length_b   1.000
_cell.length_c   1.000
_cell.angle_alpha   90.00
_cell.angle_beta   90.00
_cell.angle_gamma   90.00
#
_symmetry.space_group_name_H-M   'P 1'
#
loop_
_entity.id
_entity.type
_entity.pdbx_description
1 polymer ?
#
loop_
_entity_poly.entity_id
_entity_poly.type
_entity_poly.pdbx_seq_one_letter_code
_entity_poly.pdbx_strand_id
1 'polypeptide(L)'
;MHAVRHLPGLTAARIGAVLFAGMVVGACNPAPSGPTEPAHEKHLTPRLIAQRIMYCDDGSRADVDFIDDGLKMAVTWLPRGRTEILRAQRTGEEFRGDRSRAVVAGGSIAFTQRGKIRVCHRTPEES
;
A
#
# COMPACT_ATOMS: atom_id res chain seq x y z
N MET A 1 -28.52 -4.51 68.08
CA MET A 1 -28.03 -5.40 69.16
C MET A 1 -27.20 -6.46 68.44
N HIS A 2 -25.90 -6.68 68.59
CA HIS A 2 -24.89 -6.37 69.61
C HIS A 2 -23.58 -5.93 68.93
N ALA A 3 -22.87 -5.03 69.62
CA ALA A 3 -21.46 -4.76 69.36
C ALA A 3 -20.60 -5.93 69.86
N VAL A 4 -19.53 -6.27 69.15
CA VAL A 4 -18.38 -6.96 69.72
C VAL A 4 -17.11 -6.29 69.18
N ARG A 5 -16.47 -5.50 70.04
CA ARG A 5 -15.08 -5.09 69.92
C ARG A 5 -14.24 -6.16 70.61
N HIS A 6 -13.18 -6.64 69.97
CA HIS A 6 -11.98 -7.09 70.67
C HIS A 6 -10.75 -6.95 69.74
N LEU A 7 -9.86 -6.02 70.08
CA LEU A 7 -8.41 -6.14 69.81
C LEU A 7 -7.80 -6.91 71.00
N PRO A 8 -6.81 -7.78 70.76
CA PRO A 8 -5.40 -7.39 70.90
C PRO A 8 -4.59 -7.91 69.69
N GLY A 9 -3.45 -7.37 69.28
CA GLY A 9 -2.32 -6.86 70.04
C GLY A 9 -1.09 -7.67 69.59
N LEU A 10 -0.13 -6.98 68.97
CA LEU A 10 1.26 -7.38 68.73
C LEU A 10 1.53 -8.68 67.95
N THR A 11 2.18 -8.54 66.79
CA THR A 11 3.63 -8.82 66.71
C THR A 11 4.19 -8.26 65.42
N ALA A 12 5.32 -7.57 65.56
CA ALA A 12 6.16 -7.14 64.46
C ALA A 12 6.55 -8.33 63.57
N ALA A 13 6.73 -8.08 62.27
CA ALA A 13 8.07 -7.95 61.70
C ALA A 13 8.12 -8.40 60.23
N ARG A 14 8.79 -7.55 59.46
CA ARG A 14 9.70 -7.88 58.34
C ARG A 14 9.11 -8.05 56.94
N ILE A 15 9.50 -7.05 56.13
CA ILE A 15 10.21 -7.17 54.86
C ILE A 15 9.42 -7.77 53.69
N GLY A 16 9.23 -6.92 52.68
CA GLY A 16 8.93 -7.38 51.33
C GLY A 16 8.51 -6.24 50.42
N ALA A 17 9.35 -5.22 50.21
CA ALA A 17 9.16 -4.31 49.11
C ALA A 17 9.44 -5.07 47.80
N VAL A 18 8.40 -5.67 47.21
CA VAL A 18 8.49 -6.28 45.90
C VAL A 18 8.35 -5.17 44.86
N LEU A 19 9.48 -4.56 44.49
CA LEU A 19 9.56 -3.75 43.28
C LEU A 19 9.50 -4.70 42.08
N PHE A 20 8.30 -4.95 41.56
CA PHE A 20 8.14 -5.55 40.24
C PHE A 20 8.64 -4.55 39.20
N ALA A 21 9.90 -4.67 38.80
CA ALA A 21 10.41 -4.06 37.58
C ALA A 21 9.72 -4.75 36.40
N GLY A 22 8.68 -4.12 35.85
CA GLY A 22 8.02 -4.56 34.64
C GLY A 22 8.98 -4.47 33.45
N MET A 23 9.55 -5.59 33.06
CA MET A 23 10.33 -5.72 31.83
C MET A 23 9.34 -5.83 30.67
N VAL A 24 9.06 -4.71 30.00
CA VAL A 24 8.27 -4.73 28.76
C VAL A 24 9.17 -5.29 27.66
N VAL A 25 9.08 -6.60 27.43
CA VAL A 25 9.62 -7.20 26.21
C VAL A 25 8.67 -6.84 25.08
N GLY A 26 8.92 -5.68 24.46
CA GLY A 26 8.29 -5.33 23.20
C GLY A 26 8.71 -6.36 22.15
N ALA A 27 7.80 -7.25 21.79
CA ALA A 27 7.96 -8.17 20.68
C ALA A 27 7.96 -7.35 19.38
N CYS A 28 9.14 -7.01 18.88
CA CYS A 28 9.30 -6.56 17.50
C CYS A 28 9.09 -7.79 16.58
N ASN A 29 7.85 -8.02 16.15
CA ASN A 29 7.63 -8.89 15.01
C ASN A 29 8.20 -8.19 13.77
N PRO A 30 9.15 -8.80 13.03
CA PRO A 30 9.53 -8.26 11.74
C PRO A 30 8.30 -8.32 10.81
N ALA A 31 8.03 -7.21 10.11
CA ALA A 31 7.00 -7.16 9.08
C ALA A 31 7.23 -8.29 8.06
N PRO A 32 6.18 -8.95 7.55
CA PRO A 32 6.35 -10.00 6.56
C PRO A 32 7.11 -9.43 5.37
N SER A 33 8.29 -9.97 5.08
CA SER A 33 9.00 -9.73 3.83
C SER A 33 8.21 -10.41 2.72
N GLY A 34 7.12 -9.77 2.29
CA GLY A 34 6.51 -10.04 1.00
C GLY A 34 7.55 -9.82 -0.10
N PRO A 35 7.42 -10.50 -1.24
CA PRO A 35 8.37 -10.32 -2.34
C PRO A 35 8.42 -8.83 -2.69
N THR A 36 9.61 -8.24 -2.57
CA THR A 36 9.88 -6.88 -3.03
C THR A 36 9.44 -6.79 -4.48
N GLU A 37 8.31 -6.12 -4.70
CA GLU A 37 7.84 -5.77 -6.03
C GLU A 37 8.99 -5.06 -6.73
N PRO A 38 9.30 -5.39 -8.01
CA PRO A 38 10.45 -4.81 -8.68
C PRO A 38 10.25 -3.30 -8.82
N ALA A 39 10.85 -2.54 -7.89
CA ALA A 39 10.99 -1.11 -8.00
C ALA A 39 11.84 -0.83 -9.25
N HIS A 40 11.22 -0.20 -10.26
CA HIS A 40 11.85 -0.01 -11.56
C HIS A 40 13.06 0.94 -11.50
N GLU A 41 13.93 0.77 -12.51
CA GLU A 41 15.11 1.58 -12.78
C GLU A 41 14.77 3.08 -12.79
N LYS A 42 15.38 3.84 -11.86
CA LYS A 42 15.19 5.29 -11.67
C LYS A 42 15.48 6.15 -12.90
N HIS A 43 16.08 5.57 -13.95
CA HIS A 43 16.57 6.29 -15.12
C HIS A 43 15.50 6.66 -16.14
N LEU A 44 14.30 6.07 -16.10
CA LEU A 44 13.27 6.27 -17.14
C LEU A 44 12.19 7.31 -16.78
N THR A 45 12.14 7.82 -15.55
CA THR A 45 11.08 8.76 -15.12
C THR A 45 11.63 9.90 -14.26
N PRO A 46 12.32 10.89 -14.86
CA PRO A 46 12.43 12.19 -14.19
C PRO A 46 11.01 12.72 -13.94
N ARG A 47 10.67 13.01 -12.67
CA ARG A 47 9.37 13.54 -12.19
C ARG A 47 8.21 12.53 -12.09
N LEU A 48 8.45 11.37 -11.49
CA LEU A 48 7.38 10.48 -11.04
C LEU A 48 6.49 11.18 -9.98
N ILE A 49 5.17 11.15 -10.19
CA ILE A 49 4.17 11.68 -9.24
C ILE A 49 3.56 10.54 -8.43
N ALA A 50 3.24 9.43 -9.08
CA ALA A 50 2.65 8.26 -8.45
C ALA A 50 2.95 7.01 -9.27
N GLN A 51 3.27 5.91 -8.59
CA GLN A 51 3.41 4.58 -9.17
C GLN A 51 2.33 3.67 -8.57
N ARG A 52 1.65 2.88 -9.39
CA ARG A 52 0.69 1.88 -8.93
C ARG A 52 0.67 0.66 -9.84
N ILE A 53 0.64 -0.52 -9.21
CA ILE A 53 0.35 -1.76 -9.91
C ILE A 53 -1.16 -1.97 -9.97
N MET A 54 -1.66 -2.14 -11.18
CA MET A 54 -3.06 -2.32 -11.52
C MET A 54 -3.32 -3.78 -11.90
N TYR A 55 -4.44 -4.32 -11.42
CA TYR A 55 -4.85 -5.71 -11.59
C TYR A 55 -6.06 -5.75 -12.51
N CYS A 56 -5.94 -6.47 -13.63
CA CYS A 56 -6.96 -6.49 -14.67
C CYS A 56 -7.89 -7.69 -14.53
N ASP A 57 -9.11 -7.56 -15.04
CA ASP A 57 -10.15 -8.61 -14.99
C ASP A 57 -9.71 -9.91 -15.69
N ASP A 58 -8.78 -9.82 -16.63
CA ASP A 58 -8.20 -10.96 -17.34
C ASP A 58 -7.01 -11.62 -16.60
N GLY A 59 -6.75 -11.20 -15.36
CA GLY A 59 -5.62 -11.67 -14.54
C GLY A 59 -4.27 -11.07 -14.92
N SER A 60 -4.20 -10.23 -15.96
CA SER A 60 -2.98 -9.48 -16.28
C SER A 60 -2.73 -8.35 -15.28
N ARG A 61 -1.49 -7.85 -15.24
CA ARG A 61 -1.08 -6.75 -14.37
C ARG A 61 -0.35 -5.68 -15.17
N ALA A 62 -0.58 -4.42 -14.82
CA ALA A 62 0.11 -3.28 -15.40
C ALA A 62 0.74 -2.44 -14.28
N ASP A 63 2.04 -2.20 -14.38
CA ASP A 63 2.72 -1.15 -13.61
C ASP A 63 2.47 0.19 -14.32
N VAL A 64 1.92 1.15 -13.60
CA VAL A 64 1.50 2.46 -14.13
C VAL A 64 2.13 3.57 -13.32
N ASP A 65 2.97 4.34 -14.00
CA ASP A 65 3.63 5.52 -13.45
C ASP A 65 3.01 6.79 -14.03
N PHE A 66 2.40 7.63 -13.19
CA PHE A 66 1.99 8.98 -13.56
C PHE A 66 3.18 9.93 -13.43
N ILE A 67 3.46 10.70 -14.48
CA ILE A 67 4.70 11.49 -14.62
C ILE A 67 4.34 12.96 -14.94
N ASP A 68 5.26 13.88 -14.61
CA ASP A 68 5.21 15.31 -14.88
C ASP A 68 4.07 16.04 -14.15
N ASP A 69 2.97 16.32 -14.85
CA ASP A 69 1.76 16.99 -14.36
C ASP A 69 0.58 16.02 -14.22
N GLY A 70 0.85 14.71 -14.37
CA GLY A 70 -0.16 13.66 -14.37
C GLY A 70 -0.83 13.46 -15.71
N LEU A 71 -0.44 14.23 -16.75
CA LEU A 71 -0.93 14.07 -18.12
C LEU A 71 -0.07 13.12 -18.95
N LYS A 72 0.96 12.52 -18.35
CA LYS A 72 1.68 11.38 -18.91
C LYS A 72 1.54 10.18 -17.98
N MET A 73 1.36 9.00 -18.57
CA MET A 73 1.54 7.73 -17.86
C MET A 73 2.51 6.82 -18.61
N ALA A 74 3.46 6.24 -17.90
CA ALA A 74 4.24 5.11 -18.41
C ALA A 74 3.56 3.81 -17.99
N VAL A 75 3.32 2.93 -18.94
CA VAL A 75 2.56 1.69 -18.75
C VAL A 75 3.44 0.51 -19.11
N THR A 76 3.72 -0.35 -18.14
CA THR A 76 4.50 -1.57 -18.31
C THR A 76 3.65 -2.78 -17.97
N TRP A 77 3.35 -3.62 -18.96
CA TRP A 77 2.62 -4.87 -18.73
C TRP A 77 3.53 -5.90 -18.04
N LEU A 78 3.17 -6.36 -16.85
CA LEU A 78 3.99 -7.28 -16.08
C LEU A 78 3.82 -8.73 -16.58
N PRO A 79 4.86 -9.59 -16.46
CA PRO A 79 6.14 -9.33 -15.77
C PRO A 79 7.27 -8.77 -16.65
N ARG A 80 7.15 -8.76 -17.98
CA ARG A 80 8.27 -8.42 -18.91
C ARG A 80 7.85 -7.62 -20.14
N GLY A 81 6.71 -6.93 -20.09
CA GLY A 81 6.25 -6.08 -21.16
C GLY A 81 7.16 -4.87 -21.35
N ARG A 82 7.15 -4.29 -22.55
CA ARG A 82 7.82 -3.02 -22.79
C ARG A 82 6.96 -1.88 -22.25
N THR A 83 7.60 -0.89 -21.66
CA THR A 83 6.98 0.36 -21.24
C THR A 83 6.50 1.16 -22.46
N GLU A 84 5.26 1.64 -22.41
CA GLU A 84 4.68 2.56 -23.38
C GLU A 84 4.28 3.85 -22.67
N ILE A 85 4.62 5.01 -23.26
CA ILE A 85 4.23 6.31 -22.71
C ILE A 85 2.91 6.73 -23.37
N LEU A 86 1.88 6.94 -22.56
CA LEU A 86 0.61 7.49 -22.98
C LEU A 86 0.48 8.94 -22.49
N ARG A 87 -0.18 9.78 -23.29
CA ARG A 87 -0.36 11.20 -23.00
C ARG A 87 -1.80 11.64 -23.14
N ALA A 88 -2.29 12.41 -22.17
CA ALA A 88 -3.53 13.17 -22.27
C ALA A 88 -3.22 14.64 -22.57
N GLN A 89 -4.15 15.35 -23.23
CA GLN A 89 -4.00 16.80 -23.45
C GLN A 89 -4.45 17.61 -22.24
N ARG A 90 -5.38 17.05 -21.45
CA ARG A 90 -5.93 17.67 -20.25
C ARG A 90 -6.46 16.60 -19.29
N THR A 91 -6.57 16.95 -18.01
CA THR A 91 -7.16 16.08 -16.99
C THR A 91 -8.57 15.65 -17.38
N GLY A 92 -8.85 14.35 -17.20
CA GLY A 92 -10.14 13.74 -17.53
C GLY A 92 -10.28 13.28 -18.99
N GLU A 93 -9.29 13.58 -19.85
CA GLU A 93 -9.27 13.07 -21.22
C GLU A 93 -8.55 11.72 -21.32
N GLU A 94 -8.78 11.04 -22.44
CA GLU A 94 -8.13 9.77 -22.77
C GLU A 94 -6.61 9.98 -22.96
N PHE A 95 -5.83 9.11 -22.34
CA PHE A 95 -4.40 8.99 -22.59
C PHE A 95 -4.18 8.19 -23.87
N ARG A 96 -3.32 8.71 -24.75
CA ARG A 96 -3.03 8.08 -26.04
C ARG A 96 -1.54 7.86 -26.21
N GLY A 97 -1.18 6.67 -26.63
CA GLY A 97 0.15 6.33 -27.14
C GLY A 97 0.05 5.75 -28.55
N ASP A 98 1.14 5.16 -29.02
CA ASP A 98 1.24 4.65 -30.39
C ASP A 98 0.34 3.44 -30.63
N ARG A 99 0.17 2.58 -29.63
CA ARG A 99 -0.51 1.28 -29.80
C ARG A 99 -1.69 1.10 -28.87
N SER A 100 -1.73 1.87 -27.79
CA SER A 100 -2.74 1.75 -26.76
C SER A 100 -3.31 3.10 -26.36
N ARG A 101 -4.51 3.04 -25.81
CA ARG A 101 -5.19 4.18 -25.20
C ARG A 101 -5.69 3.79 -23.82
N ALA A 102 -5.81 4.74 -22.92
CA ALA A 102 -6.26 4.50 -21.55
C ALA A 102 -7.24 5.58 -21.08
N VAL A 103 -8.31 5.16 -20.42
CA VAL A 103 -9.25 6.05 -19.73
C VAL A 103 -9.22 5.74 -18.24
N VAL A 104 -9.07 6.76 -17.42
CA VAL A 104 -9.03 6.64 -15.95
C VAL A 104 -10.38 7.06 -15.38
N ALA A 105 -11.01 6.19 -14.58
CA ALA A 105 -12.30 6.46 -13.95
C ALA A 105 -12.43 5.72 -12.61
N GLY A 106 -12.78 6.44 -11.54
CA GLY A 106 -13.15 5.83 -10.26
C GLY A 106 -12.10 4.88 -9.67
N GLY A 107 -10.80 5.19 -9.82
CA GLY A 107 -9.71 4.32 -9.35
C GLY A 107 -9.41 3.12 -10.25
N SER A 108 -10.11 2.99 -11.38
CA SER A 108 -9.89 1.98 -12.40
C SER A 108 -9.30 2.61 -13.67
N ILE A 109 -8.66 1.80 -14.50
CA ILE A 109 -8.11 2.20 -15.80
C ILE A 109 -8.56 1.20 -16.85
N ALA A 110 -9.20 1.69 -17.90
CA ALA A 110 -9.55 0.88 -19.07
C ALA A 110 -8.52 1.10 -20.18
N PHE A 111 -7.76 0.05 -20.50
CA PHE A 111 -6.80 0.05 -21.60
C PHE A 111 -7.42 -0.51 -22.87
N THR A 112 -7.36 0.23 -23.97
CA THR A 112 -7.73 -0.25 -25.30
C THR A 112 -6.47 -0.48 -26.14
N GLN A 113 -6.28 -1.71 -26.64
CA GLN A 113 -5.18 -2.06 -27.53
C GLN A 113 -5.69 -2.97 -28.65
N ARG A 114 -5.49 -2.57 -29.91
CA ARG A 114 -5.96 -3.32 -31.10
C ARG A 114 -7.45 -3.70 -31.02
N GLY A 115 -8.29 -2.80 -30.50
CA GLY A 115 -9.74 -3.02 -30.34
C GLY A 115 -10.15 -3.88 -29.13
N LYS A 116 -9.19 -4.45 -28.39
CA LYS A 116 -9.47 -5.17 -27.14
C LYS A 116 -9.40 -4.22 -25.95
N ILE A 117 -10.37 -4.33 -25.05
CA ILE A 117 -10.45 -3.53 -23.82
C ILE A 117 -10.07 -4.42 -22.64
N ARG A 118 -9.19 -3.91 -21.77
CA ARG A 118 -8.83 -4.52 -20.49
C ARG A 118 -9.09 -3.50 -19.39
N VAL A 119 -10.00 -3.82 -18.48
CA VAL A 119 -10.29 -2.98 -17.32
C VAL A 119 -9.42 -3.47 -16.17
N CYS A 120 -8.75 -2.52 -15.51
CA CYS A 120 -7.83 -2.79 -14.43
C CYS A 120 -8.15 -1.92 -13.21
N HIS A 121 -8.03 -2.51 -12.05
CA HIS A 121 -8.40 -1.95 -10.76
C HIS A 121 -7.16 -1.85 -9.86
N ARG A 122 -7.18 -0.90 -8.94
CA ARG A 122 -6.19 -0.87 -7.85
C ARG A 122 -6.43 -2.07 -6.94
N THR A 123 -5.37 -2.59 -6.33
CA THR A 123 -5.53 -3.41 -5.13
C THR A 123 -6.27 -2.57 -4.09
N PRO A 124 -7.28 -3.12 -3.39
CA PRO A 124 -7.82 -2.44 -2.22
C PRO A 124 -6.67 -2.17 -1.25
N GLU A 125 -6.49 -0.91 -0.86
CA GLU A 125 -5.60 -0.60 0.26
C GLU A 125 -6.29 -1.16 1.51
N GLU A 126 -5.66 -2.12 2.19
CA GLU A 126 -6.21 -2.68 3.43
C GLU A 126 -6.42 -1.52 4.42
N SER A 127 -7.67 -1.36 4.86
CA SER A 127 -8.12 -0.27 5.72
C SER A 127 -7.92 -0.59 7.20
#